data_AF-A0A2P6PBQ5-F1
#
_entry.id   AF-A0A2P6PBQ5-F1
#
_cell.length_a   1.000
_cell.length_b   1.000
_cell.length_c   1.000
_cell.angle_alpha   90.00
_cell.angle_beta   90.00
_cell.angle_gamma   90.00
#
_symmetry.space_group_name_H-M   'P 1'
#
loop_
_entity.id
_entity.type
_entity.pdbx_description
1 polymer ?
#
loop_
_entity_poly.entity_id
_entity_poly.type
_entity_poly.pdbx_seq_one_letter_code
_entity_poly.pdbx_strand_id
1 'polypeptide(L)'
;MDLYFDFGNHTEKVHLRWKKIMVGNIYQDLSRVVLETPKLRLVPHIGYVSLFPFMGRIIPADSWILEKQLDLISNRTILWTNFGLRSLARTRNVVRNYQKTGFFWQRFDQRNGKGKGARVFTGWTSLILLIMAEAYP
;
A
#
# COMPACT_ATOMS: atom_id res chain seq x y z
N MET A 1 20.95 -3.56 2.71
CA MET A 1 19.56 -3.07 2.87
C MET A 1 19.09 -2.76 1.48
N ASP A 2 18.31 -3.66 0.91
CA ASP A 2 18.27 -3.84 -0.55
C ASP A 2 17.02 -3.19 -1.16
N LEU A 3 16.25 -2.50 -0.32
CA LEU A 3 14.97 -1.87 -0.61
C LEU A 3 14.83 -0.60 0.22
N TYR A 4 14.03 0.34 -0.29
CA TYR A 4 13.74 1.62 0.37
C TYR A 4 12.50 1.52 1.26
N PHE A 5 12.63 2.04 2.48
CA PHE A 5 11.58 2.04 3.49
C PHE A 5 11.57 3.36 4.25
N ASP A 6 10.38 3.73 4.74
CA ASP A 6 10.25 4.82 5.69
C ASP A 6 10.89 4.43 7.03
N PHE A 7 11.40 5.41 7.76
CA PHE A 7 11.92 5.23 9.11
C PHE A 7 11.08 6.02 10.11
N GLY A 8 10.72 5.40 11.23
CA GLY A 8 9.98 6.11 12.26
C GLY A 8 9.61 5.26 13.47
N ASN A 9 8.91 5.89 14.42
CA ASN A 9 8.46 5.23 15.63
C ASN A 9 7.24 4.34 15.32
N HIS A 10 7.46 3.04 15.12
CA HIS A 10 6.47 2.17 14.49
C HIS A 10 6.28 0.82 15.22
N THR A 11 5.02 0.37 15.29
CA THR A 11 4.61 -0.97 15.75
C THR A 11 3.52 -1.51 14.84
N GLU A 12 3.63 -2.78 14.46
CA GLU A 12 2.60 -3.47 13.69
C GLU A 12 1.53 -4.11 14.58
N LYS A 13 1.77 -4.19 15.90
CA LYS A 13 0.82 -4.79 16.84
C LYS A 13 -0.27 -3.79 17.21
N VAL A 14 -1.07 -3.41 16.22
CA VAL A 14 -2.23 -2.53 16.38
C VAL A 14 -3.48 -3.18 15.83
N HIS A 15 -4.61 -2.97 16.51
CA HIS A 15 -5.90 -3.53 16.13
C HIS A 15 -6.99 -2.49 16.27
N LEU A 16 -8.03 -2.60 15.46
CA LEU A 16 -9.26 -1.85 15.67
C LEU A 16 -10.13 -2.62 16.66
N ARG A 17 -10.65 -1.93 17.69
CA ARG A 17 -11.62 -2.48 18.63
C ARG A 17 -12.78 -1.52 18.79
N TRP A 18 -13.99 -2.08 18.79
CA TRP A 18 -15.18 -1.33 19.16
C TRP A 18 -15.11 -0.96 20.64
N LYS A 19 -15.18 0.34 20.92
CA LYS A 19 -15.29 0.89 22.26
C LYS A 19 -16.66 1.54 22.40
N LYS A 20 -17.33 1.28 23.52
CA LYS A 20 -18.54 2.00 23.90
C LYS A 20 -18.11 3.26 24.62
N ILE A 21 -18.50 4.42 24.09
CA ILE A 21 -18.25 5.72 24.67
C ILE A 21 -19.58 6.23 25.23
N MET A 22 -19.59 6.65 26.50
CA MET A 22 -20.75 7.29 27.13
C MET A 22 -20.50 8.80 27.22
N VAL A 23 -21.20 9.57 26.40
CA VAL A 23 -21.31 11.03 26.51
C VAL A 23 -22.78 11.37 26.31
N GLY A 24 -23.55 11.38 27.39
CA GLY A 24 -25.02 11.54 27.38
C GLY A 24 -25.78 10.32 26.83
N ASN A 25 -25.36 9.80 25.67
CA ASN A 25 -25.85 8.57 25.02
C ASN A 25 -24.69 7.58 24.81
N ILE A 26 -25.01 6.29 24.62
CA ILE A 26 -24.04 5.23 24.30
C ILE A 26 -23.85 5.15 22.78
N TYR A 27 -22.64 5.44 22.32
CA TYR A 27 -22.25 5.21 20.92
C TYR A 27 -21.07 4.25 20.85
N GLN A 28 -20.98 3.49 19.74
CA GLN A 28 -19.85 2.61 19.46
C GLN A 28 -18.89 3.33 18.53
N ASP A 29 -17.65 3.48 18.96
CA ASP A 29 -16.56 4.02 18.15
C ASP A 29 -15.53 2.93 17.87
N LEU A 30 -15.02 2.91 16.64
CA LEU A 30 -13.99 1.97 16.22
C LEU A 30 -12.61 2.57 16.46
N SER A 31 -12.09 2.39 17.67
CA SER A 31 -10.82 3.00 18.04
C SER A 31 -9.63 2.05 17.79
N ARG A 32 -8.50 2.61 17.36
CA ARG A 32 -7.22 1.90 17.26
C ARG A 32 -6.65 1.64 18.65
N VAL A 33 -6.24 0.40 18.90
CA VAL A 33 -5.59 -0.07 20.13
C VAL A 33 -4.19 -0.54 19.79
N VAL A 34 -3.21 -0.08 20.57
CA VAL A 34 -1.79 -0.44 20.45
C VAL A 34 -1.49 -1.52 21.49
N LEU A 35 -0.97 -2.67 21.04
CA LEU A 35 -0.65 -3.81 21.92
C LEU A 35 0.83 -3.85 22.31
N GLU A 36 1.69 -3.12 21.61
CA GLU A 36 3.12 -3.05 21.89
C GLU A 36 3.62 -1.63 21.67
N THR A 37 4.45 -1.14 22.58
CA THR A 37 5.09 0.16 22.48
C THR A 37 5.88 0.26 21.16
N PRO A 38 5.63 1.30 20.34
CA PRO A 38 6.37 1.50 19.10
C PRO A 38 7.85 1.74 19.39
N LYS A 39 8.69 1.34 18.45
CA LYS A 39 10.14 1.54 18.48
C LYS A 39 10.59 2.21 17.19
N LEU A 40 11.66 2.99 17.25
CA LEU A 40 12.32 3.54 16.06
C LEU A 40 12.86 2.39 15.21
N ARG A 41 12.31 2.23 14.01
CA ARG A 41 12.70 1.18 13.06
C ARG A 41 12.26 1.55 11.65
N LEU A 42 12.77 0.80 10.68
CA LEU A 42 12.28 0.85 9.32
C LEU A 42 10.89 0.22 9.27
N VAL A 43 9.95 0.92 8.63
CA VAL A 43 8.56 0.50 8.50
C VAL A 43 8.51 -0.60 7.44
N PRO A 44 8.13 -1.84 7.78
CA PRO A 44 8.22 -3.00 6.88
C PRO A 44 7.02 -3.05 5.92
N HIS A 45 6.74 -1.93 5.25
CA HIS A 45 5.63 -1.79 4.33
C HIS A 45 6.16 -1.49 2.94
N ILE A 46 6.06 -2.49 2.07
CA ILE A 46 6.44 -2.36 0.67
C ILE A 46 5.22 -1.86 -0.11
N GLY A 47 5.39 -0.81 -0.91
CA GLY A 47 4.34 -0.25 -1.75
C GLY A 47 4.89 0.82 -2.68
N TYR A 48 4.03 1.68 -3.21
CA TYR A 48 4.46 2.75 -4.10
C TYR A 48 5.54 3.65 -3.49
N VAL A 49 5.50 3.90 -2.18
CA VAL A 49 6.51 4.69 -1.46
C VAL A 49 7.91 4.10 -1.63
N SER A 50 8.04 2.77 -1.53
CA SER A 50 9.31 2.06 -1.74
C SER A 50 9.85 2.17 -3.17
N LEU A 51 9.00 2.53 -4.15
CA LEU A 51 9.37 2.64 -5.56
C LEU A 51 9.73 4.07 -5.98
N PHE A 52 9.64 5.07 -5.11
CA PHE A 52 9.93 6.47 -5.47
C PHE A 52 11.33 6.66 -6.06
N PRO A 53 12.40 6.08 -5.49
CA PRO A 53 13.74 6.24 -6.08
C PRO A 53 13.84 5.66 -7.49
N PHE A 54 13.10 4.58 -7.78
CA PHE A 54 13.02 4.01 -9.12
C PHE A 54 12.19 4.90 -10.07
N MET A 55 10.99 5.32 -9.66
CA MET A 55 10.11 6.18 -10.47
C MET A 55 10.76 7.52 -10.79
N GLY A 56 11.53 8.07 -9.85
CA GLY A 56 12.28 9.32 -10.03
C GLY A 56 13.58 9.17 -10.83
N ARG A 57 13.92 7.95 -11.33
CA ARG A 57 15.19 7.65 -12.02
C ARG A 57 16.43 8.07 -11.22
N ILE A 58 16.35 8.01 -9.89
CA ILE A 58 17.45 8.37 -8.98
C ILE A 58 18.46 7.23 -8.88
N ILE A 59 18.01 5.98 -9.07
CA ILE A 59 18.86 4.80 -8.97
C ILE A 59 19.74 4.69 -10.24
N PRO A 60 21.09 4.61 -10.10
CA PRO A 60 21.98 4.40 -11.24
C PRO A 60 21.71 3.08 -11.97
N ALA A 61 21.91 3.07 -13.30
CA ALA A 61 21.62 1.91 -14.14
C ALA A 61 22.54 0.70 -13.89
N ASP A 62 23.75 0.95 -13.39
CA ASP A 62 24.77 -0.03 -13.01
C ASP A 62 24.62 -0.52 -11.56
N SER A 63 23.67 0.03 -10.80
CA SER A 63 23.47 -0.33 -9.40
C SER A 63 22.74 -1.66 -9.24
N TRP A 64 23.31 -2.56 -8.44
CA TRP A 64 22.63 -3.80 -8.00
C TRP A 64 21.30 -3.54 -7.27
N ILE A 65 21.09 -2.34 -6.72
CA ILE A 65 19.82 -1.95 -6.09
C ILE A 65 18.71 -1.87 -7.13
N LEU A 66 19.03 -1.46 -8.37
CA LEU A 66 18.06 -1.42 -9.46
C LEU A 66 17.53 -2.81 -9.77
N GLU A 67 18.40 -3.81 -9.84
CA GLU A 67 18.03 -5.22 -10.03
C GLU A 67 17.04 -5.66 -8.94
N LYS A 68 17.34 -5.38 -7.67
CA LYS A 68 16.45 -5.72 -6.54
C LYS A 68 15.10 -5.02 -6.58
N GLN A 69 15.05 -3.77 -7.08
CA GLN A 69 13.79 -3.06 -7.29
C GLN A 69 12.97 -3.68 -8.42
N LEU A 70 13.61 -4.07 -9.52
CA LEU A 70 12.94 -4.73 -10.66
C LEU A 70 12.42 -6.13 -10.28
N ASP A 71 13.19 -6.90 -9.49
CA ASP A 71 12.76 -8.18 -8.91
C ASP A 71 11.50 -8.00 -8.05
N LEU A 72 11.46 -6.94 -7.25
CA LEU A 72 10.33 -6.63 -6.39
C LEU A 72 9.08 -6.25 -7.20
N ILE A 73 9.25 -5.40 -8.22
CA ILE A 73 8.18 -4.93 -9.10
C ILE A 73 7.59 -6.12 -9.87
N SER A 74 8.43 -6.99 -10.44
CA SER A 74 8.01 -8.13 -11.25
C SER A 74 7.35 -9.27 -10.44
N ASN A 75 7.47 -9.25 -9.11
CA ASN A 75 6.95 -10.30 -8.26
C ASN A 75 5.40 -10.29 -8.20
N ARG A 76 4.79 -11.30 -8.83
CA ARG A 76 3.32 -11.51 -8.90
C ARG A 76 2.64 -11.79 -7.57
N THR A 77 3.39 -12.20 -6.55
CA THR A 77 2.84 -12.46 -5.21
C THR A 77 2.81 -11.20 -4.35
N ILE A 78 3.70 -10.24 -4.61
CA ILE A 78 3.91 -9.05 -3.79
C ILE A 78 3.25 -7.82 -4.43
N LEU A 79 3.70 -7.40 -5.62
CA LEU A 79 3.28 -6.14 -6.27
C LEU A 79 2.59 -6.35 -7.62
N TRP A 80 3.09 -7.24 -8.47
CA TRP A 80 2.57 -7.40 -9.83
C TRP A 80 1.22 -8.10 -9.87
N THR A 81 0.29 -7.61 -10.69
CA THR A 81 -1.00 -8.26 -10.96
C THR A 81 -1.31 -8.21 -12.45
N ASN A 82 -2.33 -8.96 -12.88
CA ASN A 82 -2.82 -8.89 -14.26
C ASN A 82 -3.43 -7.51 -14.62
N PHE A 83 -3.58 -6.61 -13.65
CA PHE A 83 -4.19 -5.29 -13.81
C PHE A 83 -3.24 -4.14 -13.42
N GLY A 84 -1.94 -4.43 -13.28
CA GLY A 84 -0.92 -3.46 -12.88
C GLY A 84 -0.36 -3.65 -11.47
N LEU A 85 0.35 -2.64 -10.97
CA LEU A 85 1.06 -2.69 -9.69
C LEU A 85 0.15 -2.37 -8.51
N ARG A 86 0.25 -3.18 -7.44
CA ARG A 86 -0.41 -2.93 -6.15
C ARG A 86 0.18 -1.69 -5.48
N SER A 87 -0.68 -0.85 -4.91
CA SER A 87 -0.27 0.30 -4.11
C SER A 87 0.46 -0.08 -2.83
N LEU A 88 0.11 -1.23 -2.26
CA LEU A 88 0.73 -1.81 -1.09
C LEU A 88 0.82 -3.32 -1.29
N ALA A 89 1.99 -3.88 -0.96
CA ALA A 89 2.23 -5.31 -0.99
C ALA A 89 1.23 -6.06 -0.10
N ARG A 90 0.96 -7.32 -0.42
CA ARG A 90 0.24 -8.25 0.46
C ARG A 90 1.12 -8.59 1.67
N THR A 91 1.26 -7.65 2.60
CA THR A 91 1.97 -7.90 3.85
C THR A 91 1.11 -8.74 4.79
N ARG A 92 1.76 -9.62 5.57
CA ARG A 92 1.08 -10.56 6.48
C ARG A 92 0.13 -9.85 7.45
N ASN A 93 0.47 -8.66 7.95
CA ASN A 93 -0.37 -7.95 8.92
C ASN A 93 -1.63 -7.32 8.31
N VAL A 94 -1.55 -6.75 7.11
CA VAL A 94 -2.71 -6.17 6.42
C VAL A 94 -3.69 -7.28 6.01
N VAL A 95 -3.17 -8.39 5.48
CA VAL A 95 -3.99 -9.57 5.13
C VAL A 95 -4.59 -10.23 6.38
N ARG A 96 -3.80 -10.39 7.46
CA ARG A 96 -4.28 -10.98 8.73
C ARG A 96 -5.32 -10.11 9.42
N ASN A 97 -5.13 -8.79 9.44
CA ASN A 97 -6.12 -7.86 10.00
C ASN A 97 -7.40 -7.88 9.17
N TYR A 98 -7.29 -7.88 7.83
CA TYR A 98 -8.45 -8.05 6.96
C TYR A 98 -9.23 -9.35 7.22
N GLN A 99 -8.52 -10.48 7.31
CA GLN A 99 -9.15 -11.77 7.63
C GLN A 99 -9.88 -11.76 8.98
N LYS A 100 -9.44 -10.92 9.92
CA LYS A 100 -10.05 -10.80 11.26
C LYS A 100 -11.16 -9.75 11.36
N THR A 101 -11.10 -8.67 10.58
CA THR A 101 -12.01 -7.51 10.76
C THR A 101 -12.94 -7.26 9.57
N GLY A 102 -12.67 -7.84 8.40
CA GLY A 102 -13.61 -7.89 7.27
C GLY A 102 -13.73 -6.63 6.39
N PHE A 103 -12.86 -5.62 6.52
CA PHE A 103 -13.00 -4.35 5.76
C PHE A 103 -11.75 -3.94 4.94
N PHE A 104 -11.97 -3.45 3.72
CA PHE A 104 -11.05 -2.65 2.88
C PHE A 104 -11.84 -1.76 1.90
N TRP A 105 -11.43 -0.51 1.62
CA TRP A 105 -11.97 0.32 0.51
C TRP A 105 -11.01 1.37 -0.12
N GLN A 106 -11.07 1.49 -1.48
CA GLN A 106 -11.03 2.67 -2.40
C GLN A 106 -10.27 2.50 -3.77
N ARG A 107 -9.83 1.31 -4.19
CA ARG A 107 -9.38 1.03 -5.59
C ARG A 107 -9.85 -0.35 -6.09
N PHE A 108 -9.63 -0.59 -7.39
CA PHE A 108 -10.03 -1.77 -8.16
C PHE A 108 -9.85 -3.09 -7.42
N ASP A 109 -10.86 -3.95 -7.55
CA ASP A 109 -10.89 -5.26 -6.92
C ASP A 109 -9.79 -6.15 -7.51
N GLN A 110 -8.89 -6.60 -6.64
CA GLN A 110 -7.68 -7.35 -6.99
C GLN A 110 -7.96 -8.75 -7.56
N ARG A 111 -9.21 -9.25 -7.46
CA ARG A 111 -9.60 -10.59 -7.94
C ARG A 111 -10.31 -10.55 -9.29
N ASN A 112 -11.06 -9.50 -9.58
CA ASN A 112 -11.89 -9.41 -10.79
C ASN A 112 -11.67 -8.13 -11.62
N GLY A 113 -10.80 -7.22 -11.17
CA GLY A 113 -10.49 -5.97 -11.87
C GLY A 113 -11.63 -4.96 -11.89
N LYS A 114 -12.69 -5.14 -11.10
CA LYS A 114 -13.88 -4.26 -11.12
C LYS A 114 -13.60 -2.96 -10.34
N GLY A 115 -13.87 -1.82 -10.96
CA GLY A 115 -13.69 -0.49 -10.34
C GLY A 115 -14.65 -0.25 -9.19
N LYS A 116 -14.14 0.33 -8.09
CA LYS A 116 -14.91 0.74 -6.91
C LYS A 116 -14.53 2.18 -6.54
N GLY A 117 -15.52 3.08 -6.40
CA GLY A 117 -15.33 4.52 -6.18
C GLY A 117 -16.31 5.37 -6.99
N ALA A 118 -16.07 6.68 -7.10
CA ALA A 118 -16.86 7.58 -7.95
C ALA A 118 -16.72 7.19 -9.43
N ARG A 119 -17.84 7.12 -10.16
CA ARG A 119 -17.85 6.92 -11.62
C ARG A 119 -17.37 8.20 -12.32
N VAL A 120 -16.70 8.04 -13.47
CA VAL A 120 -16.22 9.14 -14.35
C VAL A 120 -15.05 9.95 -13.74
N PHE A 121 -13.99 9.28 -13.26
CA PHE A 121 -12.77 9.95 -12.79
C PHE A 121 -11.77 10.17 -13.94
N THR A 122 -11.86 11.30 -14.64
CA THR A 122 -10.98 11.74 -15.74
C THR A 122 -9.76 12.55 -15.27
N GLY A 123 -9.32 12.36 -14.03
CA GLY A 123 -8.06 12.92 -13.50
C GLY A 123 -6.84 12.13 -13.98
N TRP A 124 -6.01 11.63 -13.08
CA TRP A 124 -4.81 10.83 -13.41
C TRP A 124 -5.06 9.56 -14.25
N THR A 125 -6.30 9.09 -14.38
CA THR A 125 -6.63 7.92 -15.21
C THR A 125 -6.45 8.20 -16.71
N SER A 126 -6.49 9.46 -17.14
CA SER A 126 -6.24 9.87 -18.54
C SER A 126 -4.79 9.61 -18.99
N LEU A 127 -3.86 9.39 -18.05
CA LEU A 127 -2.48 8.98 -18.34
C LEU A 127 -2.41 7.67 -19.12
N ILE A 128 -3.47 6.86 -19.16
CA ILE A 128 -3.57 5.69 -20.05
C ILE A 128 -3.35 6.09 -21.52
N LEU A 129 -3.80 7.27 -21.95
CA LEU A 129 -3.59 7.75 -23.32
C LEU A 129 -2.11 8.05 -23.60
N LEU A 130 -1.39 8.61 -22.62
CA LEU A 130 0.06 8.84 -22.73
C LEU A 130 0.84 7.52 -22.72
N ILE A 131 0.41 6.54 -21.93
CA ILE A 131 0.97 5.18 -21.93
C ILE A 131 0.74 4.51 -23.30
N MET A 132 -0.48 4.60 -23.85
CA MET A 132 -0.81 4.05 -25.18
C MET A 132 -0.02 4.73 -26.30
N ALA A 133 0.29 6.01 -26.15
CA ALA A 133 1.12 6.78 -27.08
C ALA A 133 2.63 6.63 -26.82
N GLU A 134 3.04 5.88 -25.80
CA GLU A 134 4.42 5.76 -25.31
C GLU A 134 5.13 7.11 -25.11
N ALA A 135 4.36 8.15 -24.73
CA ALA A 135 4.85 9.51 -24.57
C ALA A 135 5.15 9.82 -23.09
N TYR A 136 6.41 9.68 -22.71
CA TYR A 136 6.91 9.92 -21.35
C TYR A 136 7.78 11.19 -21.35
N PRO A 137 7.26 12.35 -20.89
CA PRO A 137 8.01 13.60 -20.83
C PRO A 137 9.17 13.58 -19.83
#